data_AF-A0A2M7XJR5-F1
#
_entry.id   AF-A0A2M7XJR5-F1
#
_cell.length_a   1.000
_cell.length_b   1.000
_cell.length_c   1.000
_cell.angle_alpha   90.00
_cell.angle_beta   90.00
_cell.angle_gamma   90.00
#
_symmetry.space_group_name_H-M   'P 1'
#
loop_
_entity.id
_entity.type
_entity.pdbx_description
1 polymer ?
#
loop_
_entity_poly.entity_id
_entity_poly.type
_entity_poly.pdbx_seq_one_letter_code
_entity_poly.pdbx_strand_id
1 'polypeptide(L)'
;MIIYHNKVVHMNKTNLNKISGNLQKAFLGFKNKKEAFDFLWTLFTQKEILEFSQRLELASRLHKGQSYKKIEEETGASSTTIARAAKFLKGKIGIFKKAESSPC
;
A
#
# COMPACT_ATOMS: atom_id res chain seq x y z
N MET A 1 -16.52 -19.28 -5.88
CA MET A 1 -16.30 -18.26 -4.83
C MET A 1 -15.27 -18.81 -3.87
N ILE A 2 -13.98 -18.52 -4.06
CA ILE A 2 -12.94 -19.07 -3.18
C ILE A 2 -12.87 -18.19 -1.94
N ILE A 3 -13.64 -18.58 -0.92
CA ILE A 3 -13.50 -18.09 0.44
C ILE A 3 -12.29 -18.83 1.03
N TYR A 4 -11.11 -18.21 1.02
CA TYR A 4 -9.99 -18.70 1.81
C TYR A 4 -10.38 -18.60 3.29
N HIS A 5 -10.52 -19.76 3.92
CA HIS A 5 -10.81 -19.91 5.34
C HIS A 5 -9.89 -19.03 6.20
N ASN A 6 -10.47 -18.50 7.28
CA ASN A 6 -9.90 -17.64 8.31
C ASN A 6 -8.74 -18.32 9.07
N LYS A 7 -7.59 -18.48 8.41
CA LYS A 7 -6.32 -18.80 9.02
C LYS A 7 -5.34 -17.77 8.48
N VAL A 8 -4.74 -16.96 9.35
CA VAL A 8 -3.62 -16.10 8.98
C VAL A 8 -2.47 -17.02 8.59
N VAL A 9 -2.42 -17.40 7.31
CA VAL A 9 -1.33 -18.22 6.79
C VAL A 9 -0.10 -17.32 6.78
N HIS A 10 0.89 -17.63 7.61
CA HIS A 10 2.19 -16.98 7.54
C HIS A 10 2.86 -17.41 6.22
N MET A 11 2.55 -16.71 5.14
CA MET A 11 3.14 -16.94 3.82
C MET A 11 4.49 -16.25 3.71
N ASN A 12 5.49 -16.99 3.24
CA ASN A 12 6.79 -16.40 2.90
C ASN A 12 6.67 -15.56 1.60
N LYS A 13 7.65 -14.67 1.39
CA LYS A 13 7.67 -13.73 0.25
C LYS A 13 7.62 -14.44 -1.11
N THR A 14 8.29 -15.59 -1.24
CA THR A 14 8.37 -16.36 -2.49
C THR A 14 7.02 -16.95 -2.89
N ASN A 15 6.31 -17.56 -1.94
CA ASN A 15 4.99 -18.14 -2.17
C ASN A 15 3.95 -17.06 -2.48
N LEU A 16 4.00 -15.92 -1.77
CA LEU A 16 3.12 -14.79 -2.04
C LEU A 16 3.36 -14.20 -3.43
N ASN A 17 4.62 -14.09 -3.87
CA ASN A 17 4.95 -13.65 -5.22
C ASN A 17 4.29 -14.57 -6.28
N LYS A 18 4.43 -15.90 -6.11
CA LYS A 18 3.84 -16.88 -7.04
C LYS A 18 2.31 -16.78 -7.12
N ILE A 19 1.63 -16.67 -5.99
CA ILE A 19 0.15 -16.65 -5.94
C ILE A 19 -0.41 -15.30 -6.43
N SER A 20 0.29 -14.19 -6.20
CA SER A 20 -0.15 -12.86 -6.62
C SER A 20 0.13 -12.52 -8.09
N GLY A 21 0.60 -13.47 -8.90
CA GLY A 21 1.01 -13.21 -10.29
C GLY A 21 -0.06 -12.53 -11.16
N ASN A 22 -1.32 -12.95 -11.06
CA ASN A 22 -2.41 -12.32 -11.82
C ASN A 22 -2.69 -10.89 -11.35
N LEU A 23 -2.62 -10.66 -10.03
CA LEU A 23 -2.79 -9.33 -9.45
C LEU A 23 -1.64 -8.40 -9.88
N GLN A 24 -0.40 -8.88 -9.89
CA GLN A 24 0.76 -8.13 -10.37
C GLN A 24 0.59 -7.74 -11.85
N LYS A 25 0.17 -8.68 -12.70
CA LYS A 25 -0.10 -8.39 -14.13
C LYS A 25 -1.18 -7.33 -14.31
N ALA A 26 -2.26 -7.38 -13.50
CA ALA A 26 -3.31 -6.38 -13.56
C ALA A 26 -2.79 -4.98 -13.22
N PHE A 27 -2.02 -4.84 -12.13
CA PHE A 27 -1.40 -3.56 -11.75
C PHE A 27 -0.47 -2.97 -12.81
N LEU A 28 0.20 -3.81 -13.60
CA LEU A 28 1.07 -3.37 -14.70
C LEU A 28 0.30 -2.98 -15.97
N GLY A 29 -0.98 -3.30 -16.07
CA GLY A 29 -1.79 -3.12 -17.28
C GLY A 29 -2.52 -1.78 -17.39
N PHE A 30 -2.62 -1.01 -16.30
CA PHE A 30 -3.37 0.25 -16.28
C PHE A 30 -2.58 1.40 -16.91
N LYS A 31 -3.25 2.18 -17.77
CA LYS A 31 -2.64 3.30 -18.49
C LYS A 31 -2.94 4.66 -17.89
N ASN A 32 -3.93 4.74 -17.01
CA ASN A 32 -4.35 6.00 -16.40
C ASN A 32 -4.97 5.75 -15.02
N LYS A 33 -5.10 6.84 -14.25
CA LYS A 33 -5.64 6.81 -12.89
C LYS A 33 -7.09 6.33 -12.82
N LYS A 34 -7.90 6.56 -13.86
CA LYS A 34 -9.30 6.15 -13.89
C LYS A 34 -9.41 4.62 -13.96
N GLU A 35 -8.69 3.99 -14.89
CA GLU A 35 -8.63 2.53 -15.00
C GLU A 35 -8.14 1.87 -13.72
N ALA A 36 -7.09 2.44 -13.10
CA ALA A 36 -6.58 1.94 -11.82
C ALA A 36 -7.63 2.08 -10.70
N PHE A 37 -8.34 3.21 -10.63
CA PHE A 37 -9.39 3.42 -9.62
C PHE A 37 -10.57 2.46 -9.81
N ASP A 38 -11.06 2.31 -11.05
CA ASP A 38 -12.17 1.41 -11.37
C ASP A 38 -11.80 -0.04 -10.98
N PHE A 39 -10.54 -0.45 -11.21
CA PHE A 39 -10.06 -1.75 -10.74
C PHE A 39 -10.00 -1.87 -9.22
N LEU A 40 -9.45 -0.87 -8.52
CA LEU A 40 -9.43 -0.85 -7.06
C LEU A 40 -10.84 -0.94 -6.47
N TRP A 41 -11.80 -0.20 -7.04
CA TRP A 41 -13.20 -0.23 -6.61
C TRP A 41 -13.86 -1.60 -6.78
N THR A 42 -13.44 -2.38 -7.79
CA THR A 42 -13.98 -3.74 -8.01
C THR A 42 -13.43 -4.77 -7.03
N LEU A 43 -12.21 -4.60 -6.53
CA LEU A 43 -11.53 -5.57 -5.68
C LEU A 43 -11.56 -5.23 -4.19
N PHE A 44 -11.57 -3.95 -3.85
CA PHE A 44 -11.42 -3.45 -2.49
C PHE A 44 -12.72 -2.81 -2.01
N THR A 45 -12.98 -2.94 -0.71
CA THR A 45 -13.98 -2.13 -0.04
C THR A 45 -13.49 -0.68 0.07
N GLN A 46 -14.43 0.26 0.21
CA GLN A 46 -14.12 1.67 0.44
C GLN A 46 -13.19 1.89 1.65
N LYS A 47 -13.37 1.10 2.72
CA LYS A 47 -12.51 1.15 3.92
C LYS A 47 -11.08 0.74 3.62
N GLU A 48 -10.88 -0.32 2.83
CA GLU A 48 -9.54 -0.77 2.46
C GLU A 48 -8.85 0.24 1.55
N ILE A 49 -9.57 0.83 0.58
CA ILE A 49 -9.02 1.90 -0.28
C ILE A 49 -8.53 3.06 0.58
N LEU A 50 -9.33 3.51 1.55
CA LEU A 50 -8.95 4.58 2.47
C LEU A 50 -7.71 4.20 3.30
N GLU A 51 -7.70 3.01 3.90
CA GLU A 51 -6.59 2.50 4.70
C GLU A 51 -5.28 2.42 3.91
N PHE A 52 -5.30 1.89 2.69
CA PHE A 52 -4.11 1.81 1.84
C PHE A 52 -3.66 3.19 1.35
N SER A 53 -4.60 4.10 1.06
CA SER A 53 -4.29 5.47 0.68
C SER A 53 -3.59 6.23 1.82
N GLN A 54 -4.11 6.12 3.05
CA GLN A 54 -3.49 6.74 4.23
C GLN A 54 -2.10 6.15 4.48
N ARG A 55 -1.93 4.82 4.36
CA ARG A 55 -0.61 4.19 4.51
C ARG A 55 0.39 4.69 3.46
N LEU A 56 -0.04 4.87 2.21
CA LEU A 56 0.79 5.40 1.14
C LEU A 56 1.22 6.85 1.46
N GLU A 57 0.28 7.69 1.92
CA GLU A 57 0.57 9.07 2.31
C GLU A 57 1.56 9.15 3.47
N LEU A 58 1.31 8.42 4.55
CA LEU A 58 2.20 8.39 5.71
C LEU A 58 3.60 7.88 5.34
N ALA A 59 3.66 6.87 4.47
CA ALA A 59 4.93 6.36 3.95
C ALA A 59 5.68 7.42 3.11
N SER A 60 4.98 8.20 2.27
CA SER A 60 5.58 9.31 1.52
C SER A 60 6.18 10.36 2.44
N ARG A 61 5.43 10.76 3.46
CA ARG A 61 5.83 11.75 4.47
C ARG A 61 7.05 11.31 5.28
N LEU A 62 7.04 10.05 5.73
CA LEU A 62 8.18 9.42 6.40
C LEU A 62 9.40 9.32 5.49
N HIS A 63 9.21 8.99 4.20
CA HIS A 63 10.29 8.95 3.23
C HIS A 63 10.95 10.32 3.03
N LYS A 64 10.15 11.40 3.07
CA LYS A 64 10.61 12.80 3.01
C LYS A 64 11.29 13.29 4.30
N GLY A 65 11.43 12.44 5.32
CA GLY A 65 12.09 12.77 6.58
C GLY A 65 11.26 13.61 7.54
N GLN A 66 9.93 13.69 7.35
CA GLN A 66 9.07 14.37 8.32
C GLN A 66 9.09 13.63 9.67
N SER A 67 9.10 14.40 10.77
CA SER A 67 9.03 13.83 12.12
C SER A 67 7.64 13.28 12.42
N TYR A 68 7.54 12.32 13.35
CA TYR A 68 6.25 11.71 13.72
C TYR A 68 5.26 12.78 14.18
N LYS A 69 5.68 13.68 15.07
CA LYS A 69 4.85 14.79 15.56
C LYS A 69 4.27 15.64 14.42
N LYS A 70 5.10 16.01 13.44
CA LYS A 70 4.64 16.80 12.29
C LYS A 70 3.61 16.03 11.45
N ILE A 71 3.81 14.73 11.28
CA ILE A 71 2.86 13.88 10.56
C ILE A 71 1.54 13.75 11.32
N GLU A 72 1.57 13.60 12.64
CA GLU A 72 0.37 13.58 13.48
C GLU A 72 -0.42 14.89 13.36
N GLU A 73 0.26 16.03 13.44
CA GLU A 73 -0.33 17.36 13.30
C GLU A 73 -0.97 17.58 11.91
N GLU A 74 -0.31 17.15 10.84
CA GLU A 74 -0.76 17.39 9.47
C GLU A 74 -1.82 16.39 8.98
N THR A 75 -1.84 15.16 9.51
CA THR A 75 -2.70 14.08 9.01
C THR A 75 -3.76 13.59 10.00
N GLY A 76 -3.64 13.94 11.28
CA GLY A 76 -4.47 13.40 12.35
C GLY A 76 -4.26 11.90 12.62
N ALA A 77 -3.28 11.25 11.98
CA ALA A 77 -2.96 9.86 12.24
C ALA A 77 -2.31 9.69 13.62
N SER A 78 -2.62 8.60 14.33
CA SER A 78 -1.99 8.30 15.62
C SER A 78 -0.55 7.79 15.46
N SER A 79 0.25 7.91 16.52
CA SER A 79 1.63 7.41 16.58
C SER A 79 1.71 5.92 16.22
N THR A 80 0.71 5.13 16.62
CA THR A 80 0.62 3.70 16.27
C THR A 80 0.42 3.48 14.77
N THR A 81 -0.42 4.31 14.12
CA THR A 81 -0.65 4.25 12.68
C THR A 81 0.62 4.63 11.90
N ILE A 82 1.32 5.69 12.34
CA ILE A 82 2.59 6.13 11.74
C ILE A 82 3.67 5.06 11.91
N ALA A 83 3.78 4.45 13.10
CA ALA A 83 4.73 3.37 13.35
C ALA A 83 4.49 2.14 12.45
N ARG A 84 3.22 1.80 12.18
CA ARG A 84 2.86 0.75 11.22
C ARG A 84 3.31 1.13 9.80
N ALA A 85 3.07 2.37 9.36
CA ALA A 85 3.53 2.87 8.06
C ALA A 85 5.07 2.78 7.93
N ALA A 86 5.80 3.19 8.97
CA ALA A 86 7.26 3.13 8.99
C ALA A 86 7.80 1.69 8.86
N LYS A 87 7.12 0.70 9.46
CA LYS A 87 7.48 -0.72 9.33
C LYS A 87 7.40 -1.20 7.88
N PHE A 88 6.45 -0.70 7.08
CA PHE A 88 6.32 -1.08 5.67
C PHE A 88 7.45 -0.52 4.80
N LEU A 89 7.97 0.67 5.14
CA LEU A 89 9.09 1.30 4.43
C LEU A 89 10.43 0.63 4.73
N LYS A 90 10.61 0.06 5.93
CA LYS A 90 11.89 -0.52 6.37
C LYS A 90 12.40 -1.56 5.37
N GLY A 91 13.54 -1.27 4.73
CA GLY A 91 14.17 -2.13 3.72
C GLY A 91 13.54 -2.12 2.32
N LYS A 92 12.55 -1.24 2.06
CA LYS A 92 11.82 -1.15 0.78
C LYS A 92 11.80 0.26 0.16
N ILE A 93 12.60 1.18 0.69
CA ILE A 93 12.64 2.59 0.29
C ILE A 93 12.89 2.76 -1.23
N GLY A 94 13.78 1.95 -1.83
CA GLY A 94 14.07 2.05 -3.26
C GLY A 94 12.88 1.74 -4.17
N ILE A 95 12.06 0.75 -3.80
CA ILE A 95 10.83 0.40 -4.55
C ILE A 95 9.78 1.49 -4.36
N PHE A 96 9.66 2.03 -3.14
CA PHE A 96 8.73 3.09 -2.83
C PHE A 96 9.03 4.37 -3.63
N LYS A 97 10.30 4.77 -3.68
CA LYS A 97 10.75 5.91 -4.50
C LYS A 97 10.39 5.75 -5.98
N LYS A 98 10.57 4.54 -6.53
CA LYS A 98 10.21 4.26 -7.93
C LYS A 98 8.70 4.40 -8.16
N ALA A 99 7.87 4.00 -7.21
CA ALA A 99 6.42 4.13 -7.30
C ALA A 99 5.97 5.60 -7.27
N GLU A 100 6.56 6.45 -6.41
CA GLU A 100 6.24 7.88 -6.36
C GLU A 100 6.68 8.65 -7.61
N SER A 101 7.79 8.25 -8.22
CA SER A 101 8.28 8.85 -9.46
C SER A 101 7.63 8.28 -10.72
N SER A 102 6.76 7.27 -10.59
CA SER A 102 6.12 6.65 -11.75
C SER A 102 5.07 7.62 -12.30
N PRO A 103 5.25 8.09 -13.55
CA PRO A 103 4.16 8.76 -14.24
C PRO A 103 3.14 7.68 -14.53
N CYS A 104 1.97 7.74 -13.89
CA CYS A 104 0.81 7.20 -14.58
C CYS A 104 0.71 7.93 -15.93
#